data_AF-W8B739-F1
#
_entry.id   AF-W8B739-F1
#
_cell.length_a   1.000
_cell.length_b   1.000
_cell.length_c   1.000
_cell.angle_alpha   90.00
_cell.angle_beta   90.00
_cell.angle_gamma   90.00
#
_symmetry.space_group_name_H-M   'P 1'
#
loop_
_entity.id
_entity.type
_entity.pdbx_description
1 polymer ?
#
loop_
_entity_poly.entity_id
_entity_poly.type
_entity_poly.pdbx_seq_one_letter_code
_entity_poly.pdbx_strand_id
1 'polypeptide(L)'
;MKMKMNHFAERLHLHSVRLLHLASSLSTMYAAGTAQSALRCANRRKARGQLRTKIESGEGTIPVKSKEGLQTWDGVLQGERLLTMSCSDKIARWNIVGIQGSLLASIIEPIYLHSIVLGSLLHPEHMYRAVCGRIEKSIQGLPPPYHLNKPRLALVTSAEPRNQAKAPNFGINWTIGDSEVEVVNSLTGKTVNNQISRITKQMYFMKYGYLMKNLPGIPNRKLTIDYGQAKERVKDYQIAKKELFAAFRREDLGSWLKKPMEQDQFALPE
;
A
#
# COMPACT_ATOMS: atom_id res chain seq x y z
N MET A 1 8.52 2.51 25.90
CA MET A 1 8.69 1.13 25.39
C MET A 1 7.53 0.84 24.45
N LYS A 2 7.77 0.38 23.22
CA LYS A 2 6.68 0.03 22.28
C LYS A 2 6.18 -1.37 22.57
N MET A 3 4.88 -1.59 22.42
CA MET A 3 4.29 -2.93 22.51
C MET A 3 4.74 -3.77 21.30
N LYS A 4 4.97 -5.05 21.53
CA LYS A 4 5.41 -6.01 20.50
C LYS A 4 4.34 -7.08 20.32
N MET A 5 4.09 -7.50 19.08
CA MET A 5 3.34 -8.72 18.85
C MET A 5 4.09 -9.92 19.42
N ASN A 6 3.34 -10.90 19.92
CA ASN A 6 3.95 -12.17 20.32
C ASN A 6 4.24 -12.99 19.05
N HIS A 7 5.45 -12.85 18.51
CA HIS A 7 5.87 -13.48 17.25
C HIS A 7 5.78 -15.01 17.23
N PHE A 8 5.72 -15.67 18.39
CA PHE A 8 5.54 -17.12 18.47
C PHE A 8 4.07 -17.55 18.35
N ALA A 9 3.12 -16.67 18.70
CA ALA A 9 1.70 -16.99 18.72
C ALA A 9 0.92 -16.37 17.55
N GLU A 10 1.37 -15.23 17.02
CA GLU A 10 0.57 -14.41 16.12
C GLU A 10 1.26 -14.19 14.76
N ARG A 11 0.59 -14.61 13.69
CA ARG A 11 1.03 -14.40 12.30
C ARG A 11 -0.13 -13.86 11.47
N LEU A 12 0.16 -12.86 10.63
CA LEU A 12 -0.82 -12.28 9.73
C LEU A 12 -0.60 -12.76 8.30
N HIS A 13 -1.69 -13.17 7.66
CA HIS A 13 -1.71 -13.73 6.32
C HIS A 13 -2.67 -12.91 5.44
N LEU A 14 -2.18 -12.45 4.29
CA LEU A 14 -3.01 -11.70 3.33
C LEU A 14 -3.53 -12.64 2.25
N HIS A 15 -4.85 -12.68 2.07
CA HIS A 15 -5.51 -13.43 1.01
C HIS A 15 -6.07 -12.47 -0.05
N SER A 16 -5.83 -12.75 -1.33
CA SER A 16 -6.35 -11.93 -2.43
C SER A 16 -6.57 -12.77 -3.67
N VAL A 17 -7.68 -12.58 -4.38
CA VAL A 17 -7.94 -13.26 -5.66
C VAL A 17 -6.87 -12.91 -6.70
N ARG A 18 -6.49 -11.62 -6.78
CA ARG A 18 -5.48 -11.12 -7.71
C ARG A 18 -4.89 -9.80 -7.21
N LEU A 19 -3.57 -9.66 -7.31
CA LEU A 19 -2.92 -8.34 -7.21
C LEU A 19 -2.85 -7.73 -8.61
N LEU A 20 -3.54 -6.60 -8.80
CA LEU A 20 -3.73 -5.86 -10.07
C LEU A 20 -2.44 -5.40 -10.80
N HIS A 21 -1.26 -5.79 -10.32
CA HIS A 21 0.03 -5.50 -10.93
C HIS A 21 0.67 -6.71 -11.64
N LEU A 22 0.30 -7.95 -11.31
CA LEU A 22 0.94 -9.12 -11.93
C LEU A 22 0.40 -9.43 -13.33
N ALA A 23 -0.86 -9.09 -13.56
CA ALA A 23 -1.62 -9.33 -14.78
C ALA A 23 -0.99 -8.72 -16.04
N SER A 24 -0.53 -7.47 -15.97
CA SER A 24 -0.13 -6.68 -17.15
C SER A 24 1.29 -6.99 -17.62
N SER A 25 2.10 -7.67 -16.80
CA SER A 25 3.44 -8.14 -17.20
C SER A 25 3.45 -9.54 -17.81
N LEU A 26 2.33 -10.28 -17.73
CA LEU A 26 2.20 -11.65 -18.24
C LEU A 26 1.79 -11.73 -19.72
N SER A 27 1.22 -10.67 -20.31
CA SER A 27 0.59 -10.73 -21.63
C SER A 27 1.54 -10.76 -22.84
N THR A 28 2.81 -11.19 -22.76
CA THR A 28 3.68 -11.29 -23.97
C THR A 28 4.84 -12.28 -23.83
N MET A 29 4.56 -13.56 -23.56
CA MET A 29 5.56 -14.63 -23.69
C MET A 29 5.35 -15.58 -24.90
N TYR A 30 4.39 -15.29 -25.78
CA TYR A 30 4.25 -16.00 -27.05
C TYR A 30 4.52 -15.05 -28.22
N ALA A 31 5.79 -14.74 -28.51
CA ALA A 31 6.23 -14.27 -29.82
C ALA A 31 7.75 -14.44 -29.98
N ALA A 32 8.12 -15.07 -31.09
CA ALA A 32 9.39 -15.75 -31.39
C ALA A 32 10.62 -14.84 -31.57
N GLY A 33 11.80 -15.51 -31.60
CA GLY A 33 13.13 -14.92 -31.57
C GLY A 33 13.61 -14.24 -32.85
N THR A 34 14.20 -13.04 -32.68
CA THR A 34 15.08 -12.33 -33.62
C THR A 34 15.94 -11.31 -32.83
N ALA A 35 17.07 -10.82 -33.35
CA ALA A 35 17.93 -9.85 -32.65
C ALA A 35 17.21 -8.53 -32.27
N GLN A 36 16.18 -8.13 -33.02
CA GLN A 36 15.32 -6.99 -32.69
C GLN A 36 14.38 -7.29 -31.50
N SER A 37 14.06 -8.57 -31.25
CA SER A 37 13.38 -9.01 -30.04
C SER A 37 14.29 -8.97 -28.81
N ALA A 38 15.62 -9.11 -28.97
CA ALA A 38 16.58 -8.97 -27.87
C ALA A 38 16.72 -7.51 -27.38
N LEU A 39 16.78 -6.52 -28.27
CA LEU A 39 16.79 -5.11 -27.91
C LEU A 39 15.44 -4.65 -27.31
N ARG A 40 14.33 -5.14 -27.87
CA ARG A 40 12.98 -4.95 -27.28
C ARG A 40 12.87 -5.65 -25.92
N CYS A 41 13.48 -6.81 -25.73
CA CYS A 41 13.55 -7.53 -24.46
C CYS A 41 14.41 -6.78 -23.44
N ALA A 42 15.55 -6.20 -23.85
CA ALA A 42 16.42 -5.39 -23.00
C ALA A 42 15.74 -4.08 -22.55
N ASN A 43 15.08 -3.36 -23.47
CA ASN A 43 14.27 -2.18 -23.11
C ASN A 43 13.04 -2.55 -22.26
N ARG A 44 12.43 -3.72 -22.51
CA ARG A 44 11.34 -4.24 -21.66
C ARG A 44 11.83 -4.74 -20.30
N ARG A 45 13.10 -5.16 -20.16
CA ARG A 45 13.73 -5.51 -18.87
C ARG A 45 13.93 -4.27 -18.01
N LYS A 46 14.34 -3.14 -18.59
CA LYS A 46 14.36 -1.82 -17.91
C LYS A 46 12.98 -1.35 -17.43
N ALA A 47 11.89 -1.79 -18.08
CA ALA A 47 10.52 -1.46 -17.67
C ALA A 47 9.93 -2.37 -16.56
N ARG A 48 10.65 -3.41 -16.11
CA ARG A 48 10.14 -4.36 -15.11
C ARG A 48 10.26 -3.79 -13.70
N GLY A 49 9.17 -3.85 -12.94
CA GLY A 49 9.16 -3.43 -11.54
C GLY A 49 8.95 -1.93 -11.33
N GLN A 50 8.73 -1.14 -12.39
CA GLN A 50 8.40 0.28 -12.29
C GLN A 50 7.18 0.50 -11.39
N LEU A 51 7.20 1.61 -10.65
CA LEU A 51 6.06 2.11 -9.89
C LEU A 51 4.89 2.41 -10.83
N ARG A 52 3.67 2.13 -10.35
CA ARG A 52 2.45 2.31 -11.14
C ARG A 52 1.36 3.02 -10.37
N THR A 53 0.47 3.68 -11.10
CA THR A 53 -0.76 4.28 -10.56
C THR A 53 -1.98 3.54 -11.05
N LYS A 54 -3.01 3.50 -10.23
CA LYS A 54 -4.36 3.10 -10.64
C LYS A 54 -4.91 4.10 -11.65
N ILE A 55 -5.75 3.60 -12.53
CA ILE A 55 -6.57 4.44 -13.40
C ILE A 55 -7.83 4.80 -12.62
N GLU A 56 -8.25 6.06 -12.66
CA GLU A 56 -9.35 6.57 -11.82
C GLU A 56 -10.69 5.87 -12.12
N SER A 57 -10.98 5.66 -13.41
CA SER A 57 -12.21 5.03 -13.89
C SER A 57 -11.99 3.58 -14.38
N GLY A 58 -11.01 2.86 -13.83
CA GLY A 58 -10.72 1.51 -14.27
C GLY A 58 -9.93 0.65 -13.28
N GLU A 59 -9.96 -0.66 -13.50
CA GLU A 59 -9.28 -1.65 -12.66
C GLU A 59 -7.79 -1.78 -12.99
N GLY A 60 -7.35 -1.14 -14.08
CA GLY A 60 -5.98 -1.19 -14.58
C GLY A 60 -4.99 -0.30 -13.83
N THR A 61 -3.73 -0.40 -14.26
CA THR A 61 -2.65 0.45 -13.76
C THR A 61 -1.75 0.93 -14.90
N ILE A 62 -1.11 2.08 -14.75
CA ILE A 62 -0.12 2.63 -15.71
C ILE A 62 1.21 2.94 -15.01
N PRO A 63 2.36 2.90 -15.70
CA PRO A 63 3.64 3.36 -15.14
C PRO A 63 3.59 4.82 -14.70
N VAL A 64 4.29 5.15 -13.61
CA VAL A 64 4.50 6.53 -13.19
C VAL A 64 5.45 7.20 -14.18
N LYS A 65 5.03 8.32 -14.80
CA LYS A 65 5.90 9.12 -15.66
C LYS A 65 6.68 10.13 -14.81
N SER A 66 7.92 10.42 -15.22
CA SER A 66 8.85 11.30 -14.48
C SER A 66 8.36 12.75 -14.30
N LYS A 67 7.45 13.24 -15.15
CA LYS A 67 6.92 14.63 -15.11
C LYS A 67 5.61 14.79 -14.33
N GLU A 68 4.93 13.72 -13.92
CA GLU A 68 3.60 13.76 -13.27
C GLU A 68 3.71 13.71 -11.71
N GLY A 69 4.83 14.18 -11.15
CA GLY A 69 5.29 13.84 -9.81
C GLY A 69 4.52 14.46 -8.63
N LEU A 70 3.83 15.58 -8.85
CA LEU A 70 3.15 16.33 -7.81
C LEU A 70 1.67 16.47 -8.14
N GLN A 71 0.82 16.06 -7.20
CA GLN A 71 -0.61 16.34 -7.23
C GLN A 71 -0.86 17.55 -6.35
N THR A 72 -1.54 18.57 -6.86
CA THR A 72 -2.01 19.70 -6.05
C THR A 72 -3.48 19.52 -5.70
N TRP A 73 -3.92 20.15 -4.59
CA TRP A 73 -5.29 20.00 -4.10
C TRP A 73 -6.30 20.63 -5.07
N ASP A 74 -6.01 21.86 -5.51
CA ASP A 74 -6.78 22.61 -6.48
C ASP A 74 -6.83 21.94 -7.86
N GLY A 75 -5.69 21.44 -8.35
CA GLY A 75 -5.62 20.75 -9.65
C GLY A 75 -6.54 19.53 -9.69
N VAL A 76 -6.47 18.67 -8.66
CA VAL A 76 -7.35 17.50 -8.56
C VAL A 76 -8.83 17.92 -8.48
N LEU A 77 -9.16 18.97 -7.73
CA LEU A 77 -10.54 19.48 -7.65
C LEU A 77 -11.03 20.07 -8.98
N GLN A 78 -10.14 20.62 -9.79
CA GLN A 78 -10.44 21.15 -11.13
C GLN A 78 -10.49 20.05 -12.22
N GLY A 79 -10.30 18.78 -11.84
CA GLY A 79 -10.41 17.64 -12.75
C GLY A 79 -9.07 17.10 -13.26
N GLU A 80 -7.93 17.55 -12.72
CA GLU A 80 -6.68 16.83 -12.92
C GLU A 80 -6.78 15.41 -12.35
N ARG A 81 -6.15 14.48 -13.05
CA ARG A 81 -6.27 13.06 -12.75
C ARG A 81 -5.79 12.72 -11.34
N LEU A 82 -6.62 12.01 -10.57
CA LEU A 82 -6.23 11.49 -9.26
C LEU A 82 -5.29 10.28 -9.38
N LEU A 83 -4.03 10.44 -8.95
CA LEU A 83 -3.00 9.41 -9.06
C LEU A 83 -2.80 8.66 -7.73
N THR A 84 -3.22 7.40 -7.69
CA THR A 84 -3.07 6.53 -6.52
C THR A 84 -2.16 5.35 -6.83
N MET A 85 -1.13 5.13 -6.00
CA MET A 85 -0.18 4.02 -6.17
C MET A 85 -0.88 2.65 -6.26
N SER A 86 -0.29 1.75 -7.04
CA SER A 86 -0.82 0.40 -7.25
C SER A 86 -0.74 -0.47 -5.98
N CYS A 87 -1.52 -1.56 -5.93
CA CYS A 87 -1.57 -2.41 -4.73
C CYS A 87 -0.24 -3.13 -4.46
N SER A 88 0.49 -3.56 -5.49
CA SER A 88 1.83 -4.17 -5.30
C SER A 88 2.84 -3.17 -4.76
N ASP A 89 2.80 -1.91 -5.19
CA ASP A 89 3.66 -0.85 -4.65
C ASP A 89 3.34 -0.58 -3.18
N LYS A 90 2.05 -0.59 -2.81
CA LYS A 90 1.62 -0.48 -1.41
C LYS A 90 2.07 -1.67 -0.55
N ILE A 91 2.00 -2.89 -1.08
CA ILE A 91 2.49 -4.09 -0.38
C ILE A 91 4.02 -4.04 -0.24
N ALA A 92 4.75 -3.64 -1.28
CA ALA A 92 6.20 -3.45 -1.19
C ALA A 92 6.57 -2.41 -0.14
N ARG A 93 5.76 -1.35 0.00
CA ARG A 93 5.90 -0.41 1.10
C ARG A 93 5.66 -1.06 2.46
N TRP A 94 4.60 -1.86 2.62
CA TRP A 94 4.35 -2.59 3.88
C TRP A 94 5.48 -3.53 4.25
N ASN A 95 6.17 -4.11 3.27
CA ASN A 95 7.34 -4.95 3.50
C ASN A 95 8.58 -4.17 3.97
N ILE A 96 8.54 -2.83 4.03
CA ILE A 96 9.59 -2.01 4.67
C ILE A 96 9.07 -1.40 5.97
N VAL A 97 7.98 -0.65 5.90
CA VAL A 97 7.52 0.19 7.02
C VAL A 97 6.47 -0.50 7.92
N GLY A 98 6.12 -1.75 7.61
CA GLY A 98 5.06 -2.50 8.27
C GLY A 98 3.64 -2.06 7.85
N ILE A 99 2.66 -2.90 8.14
CA ILE A 99 1.24 -2.71 7.79
C ILE A 99 0.53 -1.72 8.73
N GLN A 100 1.03 -1.53 9.95
CA GLN A 100 0.40 -0.74 11.01
C GLN A 100 0.34 0.77 10.70
N GLY A 101 1.18 1.24 9.77
CA GLY A 101 1.24 2.65 9.41
C GLY A 101 1.93 3.52 10.47
N SER A 102 2.00 4.82 10.20
CA SER A 102 2.79 5.75 11.03
C SER A 102 2.21 5.96 12.42
N LEU A 103 0.88 6.12 12.55
CA LEU A 103 0.27 6.42 13.85
C LEU A 103 0.49 5.30 14.85
N LEU A 104 0.14 4.06 14.49
CA LEU A 104 0.34 2.93 15.39
C LEU A 104 1.83 2.64 15.65
N ALA A 105 2.72 2.96 14.71
CA ALA A 105 4.16 2.82 14.92
C ALA A 105 4.72 3.71 16.05
N SER A 106 3.94 4.64 16.62
CA SER A 106 4.32 5.36 17.84
C SER A 106 4.20 4.48 19.10
N ILE A 107 3.28 3.52 19.10
CA ILE A 107 2.92 2.69 20.27
C ILE A 107 3.26 1.21 20.11
N ILE A 108 3.37 0.71 18.88
CA ILE A 108 3.71 -0.69 18.59
C ILE A 108 4.93 -0.81 17.67
N GLU A 109 5.63 -1.94 17.75
CA GLU A 109 6.66 -2.31 16.78
C GLU A 109 6.07 -2.63 15.39
N PRO A 110 6.88 -2.54 14.32
CA PRO A 110 6.42 -2.80 12.95
C PRO A 110 5.86 -4.20 12.80
N ILE A 111 4.66 -4.30 12.23
CA ILE A 111 4.00 -5.57 11.94
C ILE A 111 4.16 -5.87 10.45
N TYR A 112 4.59 -7.08 10.13
CA TYR A 112 4.77 -7.55 8.76
C TYR A 112 3.87 -8.74 8.45
N LEU A 113 3.48 -8.88 7.18
CA LEU A 113 2.77 -10.06 6.71
C LEU A 113 3.71 -11.25 6.67
N HIS A 114 3.28 -12.37 7.26
CA HIS A 114 4.01 -13.63 7.20
C HIS A 114 3.88 -14.29 5.82
N SER A 115 2.70 -14.23 5.22
CA SER A 115 2.46 -14.73 3.86
C SER A 115 1.45 -13.92 3.08
N ILE A 116 1.52 -14.08 1.76
CA ILE A 116 0.54 -13.60 0.79
C ILE A 116 0.06 -14.81 -0.01
N VAL A 117 -1.24 -15.07 0.04
CA VAL A 117 -1.92 -16.18 -0.62
C VAL A 117 -2.77 -15.62 -1.76
N LEU A 118 -2.56 -16.13 -2.96
CA LEU A 118 -3.32 -15.72 -4.14
C LEU A 118 -4.38 -16.76 -4.53
N GLY A 119 -5.58 -16.29 -4.85
CA GLY A 119 -6.69 -17.09 -5.36
C GLY A 119 -6.53 -17.51 -6.82
N SER A 120 -5.73 -16.75 -7.58
CA SER A 120 -5.43 -17.03 -8.99
C SER A 120 -4.11 -16.37 -9.41
N LEU A 121 -3.55 -16.81 -10.54
CA LEU A 121 -2.48 -16.11 -11.28
C LEU A 121 -1.24 -15.75 -10.44
N LEU A 122 -0.59 -16.77 -9.84
CA LEU A 122 0.72 -16.63 -9.23
C LEU A 122 1.83 -17.03 -10.21
N HIS A 123 2.67 -16.07 -10.60
CA HIS A 123 4.00 -16.37 -11.12
C HIS A 123 5.01 -16.00 -10.01
N PRO A 124 5.63 -16.99 -9.32
CA PRO A 124 6.42 -16.75 -8.10
C PRO A 124 7.48 -15.66 -8.26
N GLU A 125 8.27 -15.70 -9.33
CA GLU A 125 9.31 -14.69 -9.58
C GLU A 125 8.76 -13.28 -9.78
N HIS A 126 7.64 -13.14 -10.50
CA HIS A 126 7.04 -11.84 -10.76
C HIS A 126 6.43 -11.27 -9.48
N MET A 127 5.79 -12.13 -8.68
CA MET A 127 5.24 -11.76 -7.38
C MET A 127 6.35 -11.33 -6.43
N TYR A 128 7.39 -12.15 -6.27
CA TYR A 128 8.55 -11.83 -5.44
C TYR A 128 9.17 -10.49 -5.83
N ARG A 129 9.45 -10.29 -7.13
CA ARG A 129 9.97 -9.02 -7.65
C ARG A 129 9.05 -7.85 -7.30
N ALA A 130 7.74 -7.99 -7.47
CA ALA A 130 6.79 -6.91 -7.24
C ALA A 130 6.67 -6.51 -5.76
N VAL A 131 6.73 -7.48 -4.84
CA VAL A 131 6.49 -7.23 -3.41
C VAL A 131 7.74 -6.96 -2.59
N CYS A 132 8.92 -7.44 -3.00
CA CYS A 132 10.17 -7.19 -2.25
C CYS A 132 11.42 -7.15 -3.13
N GLY A 133 11.54 -8.04 -4.13
CA GLY A 133 12.80 -8.26 -4.84
C GLY A 133 13.33 -7.06 -5.64
N ARG A 134 12.46 -6.16 -6.11
CA ARG A 134 12.87 -5.00 -6.94
C ARG A 134 13.58 -3.87 -6.17
N ILE A 135 13.57 -3.89 -4.83
CA ILE A 135 14.28 -2.91 -3.99
C ILE A 135 15.33 -3.56 -3.09
N GLU A 136 15.53 -4.87 -3.22
CA GLU A 136 16.33 -5.66 -2.29
C GLU A 136 17.81 -5.27 -2.29
N LYS A 137 18.36 -4.93 -3.47
CA LYS A 137 19.77 -4.55 -3.61
C LYS A 137 20.04 -3.11 -3.20
N SER A 138 19.02 -2.28 -3.25
CA SER A 138 19.13 -0.85 -2.95
C SER A 138 18.82 -0.57 -1.49
N ILE A 139 17.76 -1.13 -0.91
CA ILE A 139 17.32 -0.76 0.44
C ILE A 139 18.46 -0.91 1.48
N GLN A 140 18.73 0.14 2.26
CA GLN A 140 19.85 0.18 3.20
C GLN A 140 19.57 1.15 4.35
N GLY A 141 20.30 1.06 5.47
CA GLY A 141 20.21 2.08 6.53
C GLY A 141 18.84 2.22 7.19
N LEU A 142 18.06 1.14 7.25
CA LEU A 142 16.77 1.14 7.95
C LEU A 142 16.98 1.23 9.47
N PRO A 143 16.22 2.08 10.18
CA PRO A 143 16.33 2.16 11.64
C PRO A 143 15.79 0.87 12.27
N PRO A 144 16.45 0.30 13.29
CA PRO A 144 15.88 -0.82 14.02
C PRO A 144 14.48 -0.48 14.59
N PRO A 145 13.51 -1.40 14.59
CA PRO A 145 13.56 -2.79 14.11
C PRO A 145 13.08 -2.96 12.64
N TYR A 146 13.03 -1.89 11.85
CA TYR A 146 12.57 -1.96 10.45
C TYR A 146 13.56 -2.74 9.59
N HIS A 147 13.02 -3.57 8.70
CA HIS A 147 13.81 -4.38 7.76
C HIS A 147 12.99 -4.65 6.49
N LEU A 148 13.63 -5.24 5.47
CA LEU A 148 12.94 -5.77 4.30
C LEU A 148 12.31 -7.13 4.63
N ASN A 149 10.99 -7.15 4.80
CA ASN A 149 10.22 -8.38 4.93
C ASN A 149 10.08 -9.11 3.58
N LYS A 150 10.29 -10.42 3.60
CA LYS A 150 10.12 -11.32 2.46
C LYS A 150 9.01 -12.32 2.79
N PRO A 151 7.74 -11.99 2.53
CA PRO A 151 6.63 -12.86 2.90
C PRO A 151 6.64 -14.15 2.08
N ARG A 152 6.15 -15.24 2.68
CA ARG A 152 5.90 -16.49 1.95
C ARG A 152 4.83 -16.26 0.89
N LEU A 153 5.02 -16.81 -0.31
CA LEU A 153 4.07 -16.69 -1.41
C LEU A 153 3.41 -18.04 -1.64
N ALA A 154 2.07 -18.06 -1.66
CA ALA A 154 1.31 -19.26 -1.91
C ALA A 154 0.22 -19.00 -2.95
N LEU A 155 -0.13 -20.05 -3.69
CA LEU A 155 -1.29 -20.11 -4.57
C LEU A 155 -2.27 -21.12 -3.96
N VAL A 156 -3.56 -20.82 -3.98
CA VAL A 156 -4.59 -21.79 -3.61
C VAL A 156 -4.59 -22.97 -4.60
N THR A 157 -4.97 -24.15 -4.13
CA THR A 157 -5.02 -25.36 -4.97
C THR A 157 -6.14 -25.30 -6.00
N SER A 158 -7.28 -24.72 -5.64
CA SER A 158 -8.42 -24.49 -6.54
C SER A 158 -8.46 -23.03 -6.96
N ALA A 159 -7.92 -22.74 -8.14
CA ALA A 159 -7.89 -21.38 -8.66
C ALA A 159 -9.29 -20.89 -9.04
N GLU A 160 -9.61 -19.65 -8.68
CA GLU A 160 -10.86 -19.03 -9.13
C GLU A 160 -10.80 -18.76 -10.65
N PRO A 161 -11.83 -19.16 -11.42
CA PRO A 161 -11.88 -18.87 -12.85
C PRO A 161 -12.00 -17.36 -13.05
N ARG A 162 -11.43 -16.89 -14.17
CA ARG A 162 -11.49 -15.46 -14.51
C ARG A 162 -12.93 -15.06 -14.81
N ASN A 163 -13.54 -14.31 -13.91
CA ASN A 163 -14.80 -13.64 -14.19
C ASN A 163 -14.54 -12.40 -15.07
N GLN A 164 -15.25 -12.28 -16.19
CA GLN A 164 -15.20 -11.12 -17.08
C GLN A 164 -16.31 -10.10 -16.78
N ALA A 165 -17.14 -10.37 -15.75
CA ALA A 165 -18.13 -9.41 -15.29
C ALA A 165 -17.47 -8.10 -14.88
N LYS A 166 -18.18 -7.00 -15.13
CA LYS A 166 -17.78 -5.65 -14.72
C LYS A 166 -17.63 -5.63 -13.19
N ALA A 167 -16.50 -5.12 -12.68
CA ALA A 167 -16.36 -5.00 -11.23
C ALA A 167 -17.44 -4.08 -10.64
N PRO A 168 -17.93 -4.39 -9.43
CA PRO A 168 -18.87 -3.54 -8.73
C PRO A 168 -18.25 -2.18 -8.39
N ASN A 169 -19.08 -1.14 -8.37
CA ASN A 169 -18.68 0.22 -7.96
C ASN A 169 -18.66 0.42 -6.43
N PHE A 170 -18.56 -0.67 -5.66
CA PHE A 170 -18.54 -0.64 -4.20
C PHE A 170 -17.47 -1.57 -3.65
N GLY A 171 -16.95 -1.24 -2.47
CA GLY A 171 -16.10 -2.09 -1.66
C GLY A 171 -16.84 -2.50 -0.39
N ILE A 172 -16.66 -3.75 0.02
CA ILE A 172 -17.18 -4.27 1.28
C ILE A 172 -16.03 -4.40 2.26
N ASN A 173 -16.23 -3.99 3.51
CA ASN A 173 -15.27 -4.23 4.59
C ASN A 173 -15.97 -4.76 5.84
N TRP A 174 -15.25 -5.60 6.60
CA TRP A 174 -15.68 -6.18 7.86
C TRP A 174 -14.45 -6.50 8.72
N THR A 175 -14.54 -6.29 10.02
CA THR A 175 -13.53 -6.65 11.01
C THR A 175 -14.15 -7.56 12.06
N ILE A 176 -13.37 -8.49 12.61
CA ILE A 176 -13.85 -9.33 13.71
C ILE A 176 -14.41 -8.47 14.86
N GLY A 177 -15.60 -8.82 15.34
CA GLY A 177 -16.36 -8.06 16.33
C GLY A 177 -17.35 -7.05 15.74
N ASP A 178 -17.30 -6.75 14.44
CA ASP A 178 -18.35 -6.00 13.76
C ASP A 178 -19.60 -6.89 13.60
N SER A 179 -20.78 -6.35 13.94
CA SER A 179 -22.06 -7.05 13.76
C SER A 179 -22.42 -7.21 12.28
N GLU A 180 -22.10 -6.21 11.45
CA GLU A 180 -22.50 -6.15 10.05
C GLU A 180 -21.34 -5.71 9.13
N VAL A 181 -21.46 -6.09 7.86
CA VAL A 181 -20.58 -5.61 6.80
C VAL A 181 -20.86 -4.14 6.49
N GLU A 182 -19.81 -3.37 6.17
CA GLU A 182 -19.95 -1.99 5.71
C GLU A 182 -19.70 -1.95 4.20
N VAL A 183 -20.68 -1.40 3.46
CA VAL A 183 -20.59 -1.22 2.01
C VAL A 183 -20.28 0.25 1.70
N VAL A 184 -19.19 0.47 0.96
CA VAL A 184 -18.64 1.78 0.61
C VAL A 184 -18.66 1.97 -0.89
N ASN A 185 -19.25 3.07 -1.36
CA ASN A 185 -19.20 3.45 -2.76
C ASN A 185 -17.75 3.83 -3.13
N SER A 186 -17.18 3.15 -4.13
CA SER A 186 -15.77 3.30 -4.51
C SER A 186 -15.45 4.62 -5.20
N LEU A 187 -16.47 5.33 -5.72
CA LEU A 187 -16.31 6.64 -6.35
C LEU A 187 -16.30 7.75 -5.32
N THR A 188 -17.20 7.70 -4.32
CA THR A 188 -17.34 8.76 -3.31
C THR A 188 -16.48 8.52 -2.07
N GLY A 189 -16.07 7.28 -1.81
CA GLY A 189 -15.37 6.89 -0.58
C GLY A 189 -16.25 6.91 0.68
N LYS A 190 -17.57 7.06 0.52
CA LYS A 190 -18.58 7.08 1.60
C LYS A 190 -19.42 5.81 1.58
N THR A 191 -20.11 5.53 2.69
CA THR A 191 -21.03 4.38 2.73
C THR A 191 -22.19 4.57 1.75
N VAL A 192 -22.93 3.50 1.46
CA VAL A 192 -24.13 3.56 0.62
C VAL A 192 -25.19 4.54 1.14
N ASN A 193 -25.19 4.81 2.45
CA ASN A 193 -26.06 5.80 3.11
C ASN A 193 -25.43 7.19 3.19
N ASN A 194 -24.39 7.45 2.39
CA ASN A 194 -23.62 8.70 2.33
C ASN A 194 -22.95 9.10 3.66
N GLN A 195 -22.70 8.12 4.55
CA GLN A 195 -22.03 8.34 5.84
C GLN A 195 -20.51 8.17 5.71
N ILE A 196 -19.78 8.69 6.70
CA ILE A 196 -18.32 8.50 6.81
C ILE A 196 -18.04 7.03 7.11
N SER A 197 -17.23 6.39 6.28
CA SER A 197 -16.86 4.98 6.49
C SER A 197 -15.93 4.80 7.71
N ARG A 198 -16.09 3.67 8.41
CA ARG A 198 -15.26 3.29 9.58
C ARG A 198 -13.77 3.13 9.29
N ILE A 199 -13.39 2.98 8.02
CA ILE A 199 -11.99 2.82 7.56
C ILE A 199 -11.39 4.11 6.97
N THR A 200 -12.01 5.27 7.19
CA THR A 200 -11.47 6.58 6.78
C THR A 200 -10.33 7.04 7.68
N LYS A 201 -9.52 8.00 7.18
CA LYS A 201 -8.45 8.63 7.97
C LYS A 201 -8.97 9.22 9.28
N GLN A 202 -10.11 9.91 9.21
CA GLN A 202 -10.77 10.51 10.36
C GLN A 202 -11.12 9.46 11.42
N MET A 203 -11.79 8.38 11.04
CA MET A 203 -12.17 7.32 11.98
C MET A 203 -10.97 6.60 12.59
N TYR A 204 -9.91 6.34 11.82
CA TYR A 204 -8.67 5.80 12.36
C TYR A 204 -7.95 6.78 13.29
N PHE A 205 -8.00 8.08 13.02
CA PHE A 205 -7.41 9.09 13.88
C PHE A 205 -8.16 9.22 15.21
N MET A 206 -9.50 9.14 15.18
CA MET A 206 -10.34 9.09 16.38
C MET A 206 -10.00 7.87 17.25
N LYS A 207 -9.90 6.68 16.64
CA LYS A 207 -9.49 5.45 17.34
C LYS A 207 -8.07 5.58 17.93
N TYR A 208 -7.14 6.18 17.20
CA TYR A 208 -5.80 6.45 17.71
C TYR A 208 -5.82 7.43 18.89
N GLY A 209 -6.60 8.52 18.83
CA GLY A 209 -6.81 9.44 19.95
C GLY A 209 -7.37 8.74 21.19
N TYR A 210 -8.36 7.85 21.01
CA TYR A 210 -8.88 7.02 22.08
C TYR A 210 -7.80 6.12 22.70
N LEU A 211 -6.96 5.48 21.88
CA LEU A 211 -5.84 4.66 22.38
C LEU A 211 -4.83 5.50 23.17
N MET A 212 -4.44 6.66 22.66
CA MET A 212 -3.50 7.55 23.34
C MET A 212 -4.02 8.04 24.70
N LYS A 213 -5.35 8.21 24.83
CA LYS A 213 -6.00 8.61 26.09
C LYS A 213 -6.06 7.48 27.12
N ASN A 214 -6.32 6.25 26.67
CA ASN A 214 -6.69 5.14 27.55
C ASN A 214 -5.58 4.10 27.77
N LEU A 215 -4.55 4.04 26.92
CA LEU A 215 -3.47 3.08 27.09
C LEU A 215 -2.56 3.45 28.29
N PRO A 216 -2.29 2.51 29.21
CA PRO A 216 -1.38 2.75 30.31
C PRO A 216 0.06 2.97 29.81
N GLY A 217 0.82 3.82 30.50
CA GLY A 217 2.21 4.10 30.16
C GLY A 217 2.44 5.09 29.00
N ILE A 218 1.38 5.69 28.45
CA ILE A 218 1.51 6.77 27.47
C ILE A 218 1.66 8.12 28.20
N PRO A 219 2.81 8.83 28.03
CA PRO A 219 3.10 10.05 28.79
C PRO A 219 2.28 11.26 28.33
N ASN A 220 1.96 11.35 27.03
CA ASN A 220 1.12 12.42 26.48
C ASN A 220 -0.21 11.85 25.96
N ARG A 221 -1.25 12.04 26.77
CA ARG A 221 -2.59 11.48 26.53
C ARG A 221 -3.48 12.37 25.66
N LYS A 222 -3.10 13.64 25.44
CA LYS A 222 -3.90 14.58 24.65
C LYS A 222 -3.30 14.73 23.25
N LEU A 223 -4.13 14.50 22.25
CA LEU A 223 -3.78 14.70 20.85
C LEU A 223 -4.20 16.12 20.44
N THR A 224 -3.26 17.07 20.50
CA THR A 224 -3.50 18.50 20.21
C THR A 224 -3.00 18.93 18.84
N ILE A 225 -2.72 17.97 17.97
CA ILE A 225 -2.08 18.18 16.67
C ILE A 225 -2.95 17.62 15.57
N ASP A 226 -2.76 18.12 14.36
CA ASP A 226 -3.42 17.57 13.19
C ASP A 226 -2.89 16.16 12.84
N TYR A 227 -3.64 15.49 11.98
CA TYR A 227 -3.35 14.13 11.52
C TYR A 227 -1.99 14.02 10.83
N GLY A 228 -1.61 14.99 9.98
CA GLY A 228 -0.32 15.04 9.30
C GLY A 228 0.84 15.13 10.28
N GLN A 229 0.79 16.09 11.20
CA GLN A 229 1.76 16.30 12.26
C GLN A 229 1.91 15.06 13.15
N ALA A 230 0.79 14.42 13.53
CA ALA A 230 0.82 13.19 14.31
C ALA A 230 1.59 12.07 13.62
N LYS A 231 1.46 11.96 12.29
CA LYS A 231 2.21 10.99 11.49
C LYS A 231 3.69 11.36 11.42
N GLU A 232 4.01 12.63 11.24
CA GLU A 232 5.40 13.11 11.09
C GLU A 232 6.23 12.97 12.36
N ARG A 233 5.61 13.04 13.55
CA ARG A 233 6.30 12.84 14.83
C ARG A 233 6.93 11.46 15.00
N VAL A 234 6.48 10.45 14.24
CA VAL A 234 7.01 9.08 14.34
C VAL A 234 8.28 8.92 13.50
N LYS A 235 9.39 9.44 14.01
CA LYS A 235 10.67 9.63 13.29
C LYS A 235 11.17 8.37 12.58
N ASP A 236 11.28 7.23 13.28
CA ASP A 236 11.83 6.00 12.68
C ASP A 236 10.99 5.50 11.51
N TYR A 237 9.65 5.59 11.62
CA TYR A 237 8.75 5.25 10.52
C TYR A 237 8.97 6.18 9.32
N GLN A 238 9.15 7.48 9.58
CA GLN A 238 9.41 8.45 8.51
C GLN A 238 10.77 8.23 7.84
N ILE A 239 11.81 7.86 8.60
CA ILE A 239 13.14 7.51 8.07
C ILE A 239 13.02 6.28 7.17
N ALA A 240 12.43 5.18 7.67
CA ALA A 240 12.23 3.96 6.87
C ALA A 240 11.40 4.21 5.59
N LYS A 241 10.37 5.06 5.67
CA LYS A 241 9.56 5.46 4.51
C LYS A 241 10.37 6.29 3.50
N LYS A 242 11.19 7.24 3.96
CA LYS A 242 12.05 8.05 3.08
C LYS A 242 13.07 7.18 2.36
N GLU A 243 13.66 6.23 3.08
CA GLU A 243 14.63 5.29 2.55
C GLU A 243 14.01 4.37 1.49
N LEU A 244 12.82 3.83 1.72
CA LEU A 244 12.07 3.10 0.69
C LEU A 244 11.92 3.92 -0.60
N PHE A 245 11.56 5.20 -0.49
CA PHE A 245 11.41 6.05 -1.66
C PHE A 245 12.75 6.34 -2.35
N ALA A 246 13.84 6.41 -1.58
CA ALA A 246 15.19 6.52 -2.13
C ALA A 246 15.60 5.24 -2.86
N ALA A 247 15.29 4.06 -2.32
CA ALA A 247 15.55 2.77 -2.96
C ALA A 247 14.86 2.66 -4.34
N PHE A 248 13.58 3.03 -4.44
CA PHE A 248 12.88 3.06 -5.74
C PHE A 248 13.56 3.97 -6.77
N ARG A 249 14.08 5.14 -6.35
CA ARG A 249 14.81 6.05 -7.24
C ARG A 249 16.17 5.47 -7.65
N ARG A 250 16.88 4.82 -6.74
CA ARG A 250 18.20 4.22 -7.01
C ARG A 250 18.12 3.05 -7.99
N GLU A 251 17.00 2.35 -8.02
CA GLU A 251 16.72 1.26 -8.97
C GLU A 251 16.05 1.75 -10.28
N ASP A 252 15.93 3.07 -10.48
CA ASP A 252 15.26 3.66 -11.65
C ASP A 252 13.81 3.16 -11.85
N LEU A 253 13.10 2.91 -10.75
CA LEU A 253 11.72 2.40 -10.77
C LEU A 253 10.68 3.52 -10.75
N GLY A 254 11.12 4.78 -10.75
CA GLY A 254 10.30 5.98 -10.66
C GLY A 254 10.16 6.53 -9.24
N SER A 255 9.43 7.64 -9.12
CA SER A 255 9.20 8.34 -7.85
C SER A 255 7.84 8.00 -7.24
N TRP A 256 7.81 7.78 -5.93
CA TRP A 256 6.56 7.54 -5.22
C TRP A 256 5.67 8.78 -5.21
N LEU A 257 4.45 8.66 -5.76
CA LEU A 257 3.48 9.74 -5.77
C LEU A 257 2.80 9.90 -4.41
N LYS A 258 2.76 11.15 -3.93
CA LYS A 258 2.07 11.53 -2.71
C LYS A 258 0.77 12.26 -3.05
N LYS A 259 -0.17 12.20 -2.12
CA LYS A 259 -1.36 13.05 -2.14
C LYS A 259 -0.97 14.48 -1.71
N PRO A 260 -1.77 15.51 -2.09
CA PRO A 260 -1.61 16.86 -1.55
C PRO A 260 -1.58 16.84 -0.01
N MET A 261 -0.79 17.71 0.60
CA MET A 261 -0.60 17.73 2.05
C MET A 261 -1.89 18.09 2.80
N GLU A 262 -2.73 18.90 2.17
CA GLU A 262 -4.04 19.37 2.62
C GLU A 262 -4.96 18.18 2.98
N GLN A 263 -4.81 17.03 2.30
CA GLN A 263 -5.58 15.81 2.64
C GLN A 263 -5.34 15.33 4.09
N ASP A 264 -4.15 15.59 4.64
CA ASP A 264 -3.77 15.17 5.98
C ASP A 264 -3.86 16.33 7.01
N GLN A 265 -4.25 17.54 6.59
CA GLN A 265 -4.38 18.73 7.46
C GLN A 265 -5.77 18.83 8.10
N PHE A 266 -6.04 17.93 9.04
CA PHE A 266 -7.26 17.99 9.87
C PHE A 266 -6.98 17.54 11.29
N ALA A 267 -7.66 18.15 12.27
CA ALA A 267 -7.60 17.77 13.68
C ALA A 267 -8.81 16.93 14.09
N LEU A 268 -8.75 16.31 15.27
CA LEU A 268 -9.95 15.78 15.90
C LEU A 268 -10.80 16.94 16.44
N PRO A 269 -12.14 16.82 16.42
CA PRO A 269 -13.00 17.73 17.17
C PRO A 269 -12.60 17.73 18.65
N GLU A 270 -12.69 18.89 19.31
CA GLU A 270 -12.41 19.03 20.75
C GLU A 270 -13.42 18.27 21.63
#